data_AF-A0A8E0FIQ4-F1
#
_entry.id   AF-A0A8E0FIQ4-F1
#
_cell.length_a   1.000
_cell.length_b   1.000
_cell.length_c   1.000
_cell.angle_alpha   90.00
_cell.angle_beta   90.00
_cell.angle_gamma   90.00
#
_symmetry.space_group_name_H-M   'P 1'
#
loop_
_entity.id
_entity.type
_entity.pdbx_description
1 polymer ?
#
loop_
_entity_poly.entity_id
_entity_poly.type
_entity_poly.pdbx_seq_one_letter_code
_entity_poly.pdbx_strand_id
1 'polypeptide(L)'
;MFLGTKSVGEYALNILGQNVSRVTTGKKPYDILFLHEATKQDFDKKKTEFTFPGANRSYLQSSNTDVAAAAAISIAATEMKTILPKDLTPEKYNKIYLPGDGSAGLPLLKCGDEFLSPTDIVNRLVEHNLHEVEDIRLTSCHSANITKN
;
A
#
# COMPACT_ATOMS: atom_id res chain seq x y z
N MET A 1 -1.98 5.12 0.30
CA MET A 1 -1.73 5.73 -1.02
C MET A 1 -0.40 5.24 -1.53
N PHE A 2 -0.34 4.72 -2.75
CA PHE A 2 0.93 4.41 -3.40
C PHE A 2 1.33 5.56 -4.32
N LEU A 3 2.53 6.10 -4.11
CA LEU A 3 3.00 7.27 -4.86
C LEU A 3 3.64 6.90 -6.20
N GLY A 4 4.18 5.70 -6.35
CA GLY A 4 4.92 5.28 -7.53
C GLY A 4 4.05 5.24 -8.80
N THR A 5 4.67 5.56 -9.93
CA THR A 5 4.01 5.63 -11.25
C THR A 5 4.55 4.63 -12.27
N LYS A 6 5.67 3.98 -11.97
CA LYS A 6 6.34 3.02 -12.87
C LYS A 6 6.38 1.64 -12.23
N SER A 7 6.04 0.63 -13.03
CA SER A 7 6.09 -0.78 -12.65
C SER A 7 5.38 -1.07 -11.32
N VAL A 8 4.20 -0.47 -11.14
CA VAL A 8 3.46 -0.55 -9.87
C VAL A 8 2.97 -1.98 -9.61
N GLY A 9 2.63 -2.71 -10.66
CA GLY A 9 2.27 -4.12 -10.61
C GLY A 9 3.37 -4.95 -9.92
N GLU A 10 4.64 -4.73 -10.22
CA GLU A 10 5.74 -5.48 -9.58
C GLU A 10 5.86 -5.22 -8.07
N TYR A 11 5.25 -4.14 -7.57
CA TYR A 11 5.16 -3.83 -6.15
C TYR A 11 3.90 -4.37 -5.46
N ALA A 12 3.05 -5.10 -6.18
CA ALA A 12 1.75 -5.50 -5.70
C ALA A 12 1.83 -6.34 -4.42
N LEU A 13 2.78 -7.28 -4.32
CA LEU A 13 2.96 -8.10 -3.12
C LEU A 13 3.33 -7.24 -1.90
N ASN A 14 4.21 -6.25 -2.06
CA ASN A 14 4.60 -5.35 -0.98
C ASN A 14 3.40 -4.53 -0.47
N ILE A 15 2.58 -4.04 -1.39
CA ILE A 15 1.34 -3.32 -1.09
C ILE A 15 0.34 -4.22 -0.34
N LEU A 16 0.11 -5.44 -0.85
CA LEU A 16 -0.80 -6.42 -0.22
C LEU A 16 -0.29 -6.84 1.15
N GLY A 17 1.04 -7.01 1.29
CA GLY A 17 1.72 -7.37 2.52
C GLY A 17 1.41 -6.43 3.69
N GLN A 18 1.28 -5.12 3.43
CA GLN A 18 0.89 -4.13 4.45
C GLN A 18 -0.48 -4.42 5.08
N ASN A 19 -1.32 -5.23 4.44
CA ASN A 19 -2.67 -5.55 4.89
C ASN A 19 -2.78 -6.92 5.58
N VAL A 20 -1.73 -7.75 5.57
CA VAL A 20 -1.74 -9.10 6.15
C VAL A 20 -2.11 -9.09 7.63
N SER A 21 -1.53 -8.18 8.43
CA SER A 21 -1.86 -8.05 9.85
C SER A 21 -3.33 -7.69 10.10
N ARG A 22 -3.93 -6.88 9.22
CA ARG A 22 -5.36 -6.53 9.33
C ARG A 22 -6.25 -7.72 9.01
N VAL A 23 -5.96 -8.41 7.90
CA VAL A 23 -6.73 -9.56 7.46
C VAL A 23 -6.70 -10.68 8.50
N THR A 24 -5.51 -11.00 9.01
CA THR A 24 -5.31 -12.03 10.05
C THR A 24 -6.02 -11.68 11.36
N THR A 25 -6.19 -10.41 11.68
CA THR A 25 -6.95 -9.92 12.85
C THR A 25 -8.45 -9.70 12.56
N GLY A 26 -8.95 -10.20 11.43
CA GLY A 26 -10.36 -10.11 11.05
C GLY A 26 -10.83 -8.74 10.58
N LYS A 27 -9.92 -7.76 10.46
CA LYS A 27 -10.23 -6.42 9.97
C LYS A 27 -10.25 -6.39 8.44
N LYS A 28 -11.03 -5.47 7.87
CA LYS A 28 -10.97 -5.18 6.43
C LYS A 28 -9.60 -4.60 6.06
N PRO A 29 -9.03 -4.95 4.89
CA PRO A 29 -7.88 -4.25 4.32
C PRO A 29 -8.16 -2.74 4.25
N TYR A 30 -7.09 -1.96 4.29
CA TYR A 30 -7.19 -0.55 3.91
C TYR A 30 -7.42 -0.45 2.41
N ASP A 31 -8.21 0.55 2.00
CA ASP A 31 -8.30 0.93 0.60
C ASP A 31 -6.97 1.55 0.15
N ILE A 32 -6.63 1.39 -1.12
CA ILE A 32 -5.42 1.96 -1.70
C ILE A 32 -5.73 3.00 -2.76
N LEU A 33 -5.22 4.20 -2.52
CA LEU A 33 -5.23 5.31 -3.45
C LEU A 33 -4.04 5.23 -4.40
N PHE A 34 -4.32 5.31 -5.70
CA PHE A 34 -3.33 5.52 -6.76
C PHE A 34 -3.55 6.89 -7.39
N LEU A 35 -2.48 7.56 -7.83
CA LEU A 35 -2.57 8.90 -8.41
C LEU A 35 -3.12 8.92 -9.84
N HIS A 36 -2.96 7.81 -10.57
CA HIS A 36 -3.31 7.71 -11.98
C HIS A 36 -4.07 6.40 -12.28
N GLU A 37 -4.96 6.43 -13.28
CA GLU A 37 -5.72 5.24 -13.68
C GLU A 37 -4.81 4.13 -14.21
N ALA A 38 -3.75 4.47 -14.97
CA ALA A 38 -2.84 3.48 -15.53
C ALA A 38 -2.13 2.66 -14.44
N THR A 39 -1.69 3.29 -13.35
CA THR A 39 -0.99 2.61 -12.25
C THR A 39 -1.94 1.77 -11.41
N LYS A 40 -3.17 2.27 -11.21
CA LYS A 40 -4.26 1.50 -10.62
C LYS A 40 -4.55 0.24 -11.42
N GLN A 41 -4.66 0.34 -12.75
CA GLN A 41 -4.94 -0.80 -13.63
C GLN A 41 -3.79 -1.82 -13.66
N ASP A 42 -2.54 -1.34 -13.67
CA ASP A 42 -1.35 -2.20 -13.58
C ASP A 42 -1.36 -3.03 -12.29
N PHE A 43 -1.61 -2.37 -11.14
CA PHE A 43 -1.78 -3.06 -9.86
C PHE A 43 -3.00 -3.99 -9.84
N ASP A 44 -4.17 -3.54 -10.32
CA ASP A 44 -5.40 -4.35 -10.34
C ASP A 44 -5.24 -5.61 -11.20
N LYS A 45 -4.47 -5.54 -12.29
CA LYS A 45 -4.11 -6.71 -13.09
C LYS A 45 -3.18 -7.64 -12.31
N LYS A 46 -2.05 -7.13 -11.80
CA LYS A 46 -1.06 -7.97 -11.11
C LYS A 46 -1.62 -8.60 -9.84
N LYS A 47 -2.44 -7.89 -9.06
CA LYS A 47 -2.94 -8.39 -7.77
C LYS A 47 -3.73 -9.69 -7.90
N THR A 48 -4.32 -9.96 -9.08
CA THR A 48 -5.05 -11.20 -9.37
C THR A 48 -4.16 -12.44 -9.31
N GLU A 49 -2.86 -12.31 -9.59
CA GLU A 49 -1.88 -13.40 -9.50
C GLU A 49 -1.71 -13.91 -8.05
N PHE A 50 -2.09 -13.10 -7.05
CA PHE A 50 -2.04 -13.47 -5.63
C PHE A 50 -3.38 -13.94 -5.08
N THR A 51 -4.40 -14.06 -5.93
CA THR A 51 -5.68 -14.68 -5.57
C THR A 51 -5.66 -16.15 -5.93
N PHE A 52 -6.30 -16.98 -5.11
CA PHE A 52 -6.51 -18.39 -5.46
C PHE A 52 -7.96 -18.82 -5.19
N PRO A 53 -8.52 -19.69 -6.05
CA PRO A 53 -9.88 -20.18 -5.88
C PRO A 53 -10.08 -20.87 -4.52
N GLY A 54 -11.15 -20.52 -3.82
CA GLY A 54 -11.52 -21.14 -2.54
C GLY A 54 -10.78 -20.60 -1.32
N ALA A 55 -10.03 -19.49 -1.43
CA ALA A 55 -9.48 -18.79 -0.28
C ALA A 55 -10.59 -18.46 0.74
N ASN A 56 -10.47 -19.00 1.94
CA ASN A 56 -11.44 -18.84 3.01
C ASN A 56 -10.76 -18.23 4.24
N ARG A 57 -11.48 -17.37 4.96
CA ARG A 57 -11.06 -16.80 6.24
C ARG A 57 -10.76 -17.89 7.29
N SER A 58 -11.35 -19.09 7.20
CA SER A 58 -10.99 -20.21 8.07
C SER A 58 -9.51 -20.62 7.93
N TYR A 59 -8.90 -20.46 6.75
CA TYR A 59 -7.49 -20.76 6.51
C TYR A 59 -6.54 -19.82 7.24
N LEU A 60 -7.01 -18.66 7.72
CA LEU A 60 -6.21 -17.77 8.57
C LEU A 60 -5.86 -18.40 9.93
N GLN A 61 -6.60 -19.43 10.37
CA GLN A 61 -6.35 -20.17 11.61
C GLN A 61 -5.60 -21.49 11.37
N SER A 62 -5.10 -21.70 10.14
CA SER A 62 -4.30 -22.88 9.81
C SER A 62 -3.04 -22.95 10.67
N SER A 63 -2.70 -24.14 11.16
CA SER A 63 -1.40 -24.40 11.80
C SER A 63 -0.25 -24.41 10.79
N ASN A 64 -0.55 -24.51 9.49
CA ASN A 64 0.42 -24.31 8.42
C ASN A 64 0.50 -22.81 8.09
N THR A 65 1.66 -22.21 8.39
CA THR A 65 1.93 -20.78 8.19
C THR A 65 1.86 -20.34 6.74
N ASP A 66 2.26 -21.21 5.80
CA ASP A 66 2.25 -20.88 4.37
C ASP A 66 0.81 -20.79 3.87
N VAL A 67 -0.06 -21.69 4.33
CA VAL A 67 -1.50 -21.66 4.04
C VAL A 67 -2.14 -20.41 4.64
N ALA A 68 -1.81 -20.07 5.89
CA ALA A 68 -2.35 -18.89 6.55
C ALA A 68 -1.89 -17.58 5.85
N ALA A 69 -0.61 -17.50 5.48
CA ALA A 69 -0.04 -16.35 4.78
C ALA A 69 -0.63 -16.19 3.38
N ALA A 70 -0.70 -17.28 2.60
CA ALA A 70 -1.33 -17.27 1.28
C ALA A 70 -2.80 -16.81 1.37
N ALA A 71 -3.57 -17.37 2.32
CA ALA A 71 -4.95 -16.95 2.54
C ALA A 71 -5.06 -15.47 2.90
N ALA A 72 -4.19 -14.96 3.77
CA ALA A 72 -4.19 -13.55 4.14
C ALA A 72 -3.92 -12.63 2.94
N ILE A 73 -2.95 -12.98 2.10
CA ILE A 73 -2.63 -12.22 0.88
C ILE A 73 -3.78 -12.28 -0.13
N SER A 74 -4.36 -13.47 -0.36
CA SER A 74 -5.47 -13.66 -1.29
C SER A 74 -6.73 -12.89 -0.87
N ILE A 75 -7.04 -12.90 0.43
CA ILE A 75 -8.13 -12.10 1.00
C ILE A 75 -7.82 -10.60 0.87
N ALA A 76 -6.58 -10.17 1.16
CA ALA A 76 -6.19 -8.78 0.94
C ALA A 76 -6.36 -8.36 -0.52
N ALA A 77 -5.94 -9.19 -1.48
CA ALA A 77 -6.04 -8.89 -2.91
C ALA A 77 -7.50 -8.81 -3.41
N THR A 78 -8.38 -9.62 -2.82
CA THR A 78 -9.79 -9.69 -3.19
C THR A 78 -10.63 -8.58 -2.54
N GLU A 79 -10.39 -8.29 -1.25
CA GLU A 79 -11.21 -7.34 -0.49
C GLU A 79 -10.69 -5.90 -0.53
N MET A 80 -9.41 -5.67 -0.86
CA MET A 80 -8.85 -4.32 -0.99
C MET A 80 -9.46 -3.57 -2.17
N LYS A 81 -10.02 -2.39 -1.90
CA LYS A 81 -10.49 -1.49 -2.96
C LYS A 81 -9.36 -0.60 -3.42
N THR A 82 -9.31 -0.39 -4.73
CA THR A 82 -8.42 0.58 -5.37
C THR A 82 -9.24 1.81 -5.74
N ILE A 83 -8.73 2.99 -5.41
CA ILE A 83 -9.42 4.28 -5.61
C ILE A 83 -8.48 5.29 -6.28
N LEU A 84 -9.08 6.32 -6.89
CA LEU A 84 -8.39 7.50 -7.43
C LEU A 84 -8.67 8.75 -6.58
N PRO A 85 -7.92 9.86 -6.77
CA PRO A 85 -8.12 11.08 -5.97
C PRO A 85 -9.54 11.65 -6.09
N LYS A 86 -10.15 11.52 -7.27
CA LYS A 86 -11.54 11.92 -7.52
C LYS A 86 -12.59 11.14 -6.71
N ASP A 87 -12.24 9.93 -6.24
CA ASP A 87 -13.12 9.07 -5.46
C ASP A 87 -12.93 9.29 -3.95
N LEU A 88 -11.95 10.12 -3.57
CA LEU A 88 -11.64 10.44 -2.18
C LEU A 88 -12.66 11.45 -1.66
N THR A 89 -13.32 11.09 -0.57
CA THR A 89 -14.25 11.95 0.15
C THR A 89 -13.66 12.22 1.53
N PRO A 90 -13.38 13.48 1.91
CA PRO A 90 -12.72 13.80 3.19
C PRO A 90 -13.42 13.19 4.41
N GLU A 91 -14.75 13.10 4.37
CA GLU A 91 -15.59 12.49 5.42
C GLU A 91 -15.31 10.99 5.65
N LYS A 92 -14.74 10.28 4.66
CA LYS A 92 -14.46 8.84 4.74
C LYS A 92 -13.02 8.51 5.10
N TYR A 93 -12.08 9.44 4.90
CA TYR A 93 -10.66 9.21 5.08
C TYR A 93 -10.01 10.36 5.85
N ASN A 94 -9.58 10.07 7.08
CA ASN A 94 -8.83 11.02 7.92
C ASN A 94 -7.33 10.72 7.96
N LYS A 95 -6.88 9.68 7.27
CA LYS A 95 -5.50 9.19 7.36
C LYS A 95 -5.00 8.59 6.06
N ILE A 96 -3.77 8.94 5.70
CA ILE A 96 -3.03 8.36 4.58
C ILE A 96 -1.80 7.62 5.11
N TYR A 97 -1.66 6.36 4.71
CA TYR A 97 -0.41 5.60 4.84
C TYR A 97 0.33 5.60 3.49
N LEU A 98 1.61 5.90 3.52
CA LEU A 98 2.52 5.97 2.38
C LEU A 98 3.53 4.81 2.44
N PRO A 99 3.20 3.65 1.82
CA PRO A 99 4.16 2.58 1.63
C PRO A 99 5.23 2.92 0.60
N GLY A 100 6.38 2.29 0.79
CA GLY A 100 7.56 2.30 -0.09
C GLY A 100 8.73 1.65 0.64
N ASP A 101 9.87 1.51 -0.03
CA ASP A 101 11.11 1.06 0.60
C ASP A 101 11.98 2.27 0.89
N GLY A 102 12.30 2.52 2.15
CA GLY A 102 13.26 3.56 2.51
C GLY A 102 14.68 3.05 2.36
N SER A 103 15.62 3.99 2.21
CA SER A 103 17.04 3.70 2.09
C SER A 103 17.80 4.28 3.28
N ALA A 104 18.59 3.46 3.96
CA ALA A 104 19.33 3.90 5.14
C ALA A 104 20.28 5.06 4.81
N GLY A 105 20.14 6.16 5.54
CA GLY A 105 20.99 7.35 5.40
C GLY A 105 20.69 8.22 4.18
N LEU A 106 19.72 7.86 3.32
CA LEU A 106 19.33 8.66 2.17
C LEU A 106 17.90 9.19 2.33
N PRO A 107 17.64 10.46 1.99
CA PRO A 107 16.30 11.03 2.01
C PRO A 107 15.52 10.61 0.75
N LEU A 108 15.36 9.30 0.54
CA LEU A 108 14.69 8.75 -0.64
C LEU A 108 13.72 7.64 -0.24
N LEU A 109 12.55 7.65 -0.88
CA LEU A 109 11.56 6.59 -0.79
C LEU A 109 11.45 5.90 -2.16
N LYS A 110 11.76 4.61 -2.23
CA LYS A 110 11.51 3.82 -3.42
C LYS A 110 10.03 3.42 -3.47
N CYS A 111 9.35 3.75 -4.57
CA CYS A 111 7.97 3.37 -4.83
C CYS A 111 7.87 2.77 -6.23
N GLY A 112 7.85 1.44 -6.35
CA GLY A 112 8.00 0.77 -7.64
C GLY A 112 9.44 0.94 -8.14
N ASP A 113 9.60 1.37 -9.38
CA ASP A 113 10.92 1.67 -9.96
C ASP A 113 11.36 3.13 -9.78
N GLU A 114 10.59 3.94 -9.05
CA GLU A 114 10.91 5.34 -8.80
C GLU A 114 11.58 5.55 -7.44
N PHE A 115 12.55 6.45 -7.39
CA PHE A 115 13.06 7.03 -6.14
C PHE A 115 12.48 8.42 -5.99
N LEU A 116 11.74 8.63 -4.90
CA LEU A 116 11.07 9.89 -4.59
C LEU A 116 11.84 10.61 -3.49
N SER A 117 12.22 11.86 -3.75
CA SER A 117 12.71 12.79 -2.73
C SER A 117 11.54 13.31 -1.87
N PRO A 118 11.82 13.96 -0.72
CA PRO A 118 10.77 14.60 0.07
C PRO A 118 9.98 15.64 -0.73
N THR A 119 10.66 16.38 -1.62
CA THR A 119 10.02 17.35 -2.51
C THR A 119 9.07 16.67 -3.50
N ASP A 120 9.45 15.53 -4.07
CA ASP A 120 8.57 14.77 -4.98
C ASP A 120 7.33 14.26 -4.26
N ILE A 121 7.48 13.77 -3.02
CA ILE A 121 6.37 13.29 -2.18
C ILE A 121 5.39 14.45 -1.90
N VAL A 122 5.91 15.60 -1.46
CA VAL A 122 5.09 16.78 -1.16
C VAL A 122 4.38 17.29 -2.42
N ASN A 123 5.09 17.41 -3.54
CA ASN A 123 4.51 17.87 -4.80
C ASN A 123 3.35 16.98 -5.25
N ARG A 124 3.51 15.66 -5.19
CA ARG A 124 2.43 14.71 -5.53
C ARG A 124 1.23 14.81 -4.58
N LEU A 125 1.46 15.06 -3.29
CA LEU A 125 0.37 15.29 -2.33
C LEU A 125 -0.38 16.59 -2.64
N VAL A 126 0.33 17.66 -2.98
CA VAL A 126 -0.25 18.97 -3.31
C VAL A 126 -1.03 18.92 -4.62
N GLU A 127 -0.45 18.32 -5.66
CA GLU A 127 -1.08 18.18 -6.99
C GLU A 127 -2.47 17.53 -6.93
N HIS A 128 -2.68 16.63 -5.98
CA HIS A 128 -3.94 15.90 -5.81
C HIS A 128 -4.78 16.37 -4.61
N ASN A 129 -4.47 17.52 -4.01
CA ASN A 129 -5.16 18.08 -2.82
C ASN A 129 -5.21 17.12 -1.61
N LEU A 130 -4.21 16.24 -1.49
CA LEU A 130 -4.13 15.23 -0.42
C LEU A 130 -3.42 15.74 0.84
N HIS A 131 -2.83 16.94 0.75
CA HIS A 131 -2.19 17.64 1.88
C HIS A 131 -3.21 18.14 2.91
N GLU A 132 -4.51 18.14 2.59
CA GLU A 132 -5.59 18.47 3.51
C GLU A 132 -5.94 17.33 4.48
N VAL A 133 -5.42 16.11 4.25
CA VAL A 133 -5.63 14.99 5.18
C VAL A 133 -4.76 15.17 6.43
N GLU A 134 -5.40 15.16 7.60
CA GLU A 134 -4.76 15.50 8.89
C GLU A 134 -3.58 14.58 9.27
N ASP A 135 -3.68 13.27 9.02
CA ASP A 135 -2.67 12.30 9.45
C ASP A 135 -2.04 11.59 8.23
N ILE A 136 -0.80 11.96 7.89
CA ILE A 136 -0.01 11.34 6.82
C ILE A 136 1.17 10.59 7.45
N ARG A 137 1.25 9.28 7.19
CA ARG A 137 2.27 8.40 7.78
C ARG A 137 3.11 7.73 6.72
N LEU A 138 4.43 7.89 6.81
CA LEU A 138 5.39 7.06 6.08
C LEU A 138 5.50 5.71 6.81
N THR A 139 5.28 4.60 6.09
CA THR A 139 5.35 3.24 6.67
C THR A 139 6.57 2.47 6.23
N SER A 140 7.51 3.13 5.57
CA SER A 140 8.72 2.53 5.05
C SER A 140 9.80 2.35 6.13
N CYS A 141 10.53 1.24 6.04
CA CYS A 141 11.73 1.03 6.84
C CYS A 141 12.76 2.12 6.55
N HIS A 142 13.60 2.48 7.52
CA HIS A 142 14.66 3.49 7.37
C HIS A 142 14.20 4.90 6.93
N SER A 143 12.90 5.21 7.07
CA SER A 143 12.34 6.54 6.76
C SER A 143 12.71 7.63 7.76
N ALA A 144 13.17 7.25 8.96
CA ALA A 144 13.70 8.15 9.97
C ALA A 144 15.13 7.72 10.30
N ASN A 145 16.06 8.69 10.32
CA ASN A 145 17.46 8.45 10.68
C ASN A 145 17.73 8.89 12.12
N ILE A 146 18.46 8.07 12.87
CA ILE A 146 18.98 8.43 14.19
C ILE A 146 20.27 9.23 13.94
N THR A 147 20.25 10.53 14.25
CA THR A 147 21.43 11.38 14.08
C THR A 147 22.38 11.33 15.28
N LYS A 148 21.95 10.81 16.44
CA LYS A 148 22.76 10.54 17.64
C LYS A 148 22.12 9.41 18.48
N ASN A 149 22.94 8.49 18.99
CA ASN A 149 22.56 7.48 20.00
C ASN A 149 22.62 8.05 21.41
#